data_AF-A0A1I7ST26-F1
#
_entry.id   AF-A0A1I7ST26-F1
#
_cell.length_a   1.000
_cell.length_b   1.000
_cell.length_c   1.000
_cell.angle_alpha   90.00
_cell.angle_beta   90.00
_cell.angle_gamma   90.00
#
_symmetry.space_group_name_H-M   'P 1'
#
loop_
_entity.id
_entity.type
_entity.pdbx_description
1 polymer ?
#
loop_
_entity_poly.entity_id
_entity_poly.type
_entity_poly.pdbx_seq_one_letter_code
_entity_poly.pdbx_strand_id
1 'polypeptide(L)'
;MYISSLMVFITTVLLTGPNVRALKNDIMSCVLCQVVAESLTQPHPSAALLLADMYQRCGRVGLMEPVCDHLVDQNAKLMVQIFSNAGPASRPLPRAICSKLQLCDHS
;
A
#
# COMPACT_ATOMS: atom_id res chain seq x y z
N MET A 1 -20.63 11.20 39.60
CA MET A 1 -20.01 12.06 38.57
C MET A 1 -18.70 11.42 38.07
N TYR A 2 -18.76 10.26 37.40
CA TYR A 2 -17.56 9.58 36.83
C TYR A 2 -17.72 9.20 35.34
N ILE A 3 -18.92 9.32 34.78
CA ILE A 3 -19.24 8.88 33.42
C ILE A 3 -18.73 9.88 32.37
N SER A 4 -18.73 11.19 32.70
CA SER A 4 -18.28 12.25 31.78
C SER A 4 -16.78 12.23 31.50
N SER A 5 -15.97 11.77 32.45
CA SER A 5 -14.52 11.68 32.26
C SER A 5 -14.12 10.52 31.34
N LEU A 6 -14.85 9.39 31.38
CA LEU A 6 -14.53 8.20 30.57
C LEU A 6 -14.69 8.46 29.06
N MET A 7 -15.72 9.22 28.68
CA MET A 7 -16.00 9.54 27.27
C MET A 7 -14.95 10.45 26.62
N VAL A 8 -14.28 11.30 27.42
CA VAL A 8 -13.20 12.19 26.94
C VAL A 8 -11.91 11.41 26.66
N PHE A 9 -11.64 10.35 27.43
CA PHE A 9 -10.48 9.49 27.19
C PHE A 9 -10.66 8.65 25.92
N ILE A 10 -11.86 8.16 25.63
CA ILE A 10 -12.11 7.35 24.42
C ILE A 10 -12.03 8.21 23.15
N THR A 11 -12.47 9.47 23.21
CA THR A 11 -12.39 10.39 22.06
C THR A 11 -10.97 10.91 21.78
N THR A 12 -10.12 11.04 22.81
CA THR A 12 -8.72 11.46 22.62
C THR A 12 -7.81 10.34 22.11
N VAL A 13 -8.10 9.08 22.45
CA VAL A 13 -7.38 7.91 21.91
C VAL A 13 -7.67 7.69 20.42
N LEU A 14 -8.88 8.04 19.93
CA LEU A 14 -9.22 7.94 18.51
C LEU A 14 -8.59 9.05 17.64
N LEU A 15 -8.18 10.18 18.23
CA LEU A 15 -7.53 11.29 17.52
C LEU A 15 -6.00 11.23 17.58
N THR A 16 -5.45 10.43 18.49
CA THR A 16 -4.02 10.07 18.50
C THR A 16 -3.85 8.64 17.99
N GLY A 17 -4.41 8.39 16.80
CA GLY A 17 -3.99 7.24 16.01
C GLY A 17 -2.46 7.27 15.95
N PRO A 18 -1.76 6.18 16.34
CA PRO A 18 -0.31 6.16 16.26
C PRO A 18 0.01 6.50 14.81
N ASN A 19 0.83 7.55 14.64
CA ASN A 19 1.33 7.99 13.36
C ASN A 19 1.66 6.77 12.49
N VAL A 20 0.83 6.47 11.50
CA VAL A 20 1.10 5.44 10.47
C VAL A 20 2.15 5.96 9.47
N ARG A 21 3.05 6.82 9.94
CA ARG A 21 4.17 7.43 9.21
C ARG A 21 5.46 6.70 9.62
N ALA A 22 5.48 5.38 9.49
CA ALA A 22 6.72 4.62 9.58
C ALA A 22 6.62 3.26 8.87
N LEU A 23 5.83 3.18 7.79
CA LEU A 23 5.97 2.09 6.81
C LEU A 23 6.84 2.57 5.64
N LYS A 24 7.91 3.29 5.98
CA LYS A 24 8.84 3.94 5.05
C LYS A 24 10.20 3.46 5.51
N ASN A 25 10.78 2.49 4.80
CA ASN A 25 12.06 1.81 5.07
C ASN A 25 12.01 0.44 5.77
N ASP A 26 10.91 -0.30 5.70
CA ASP A 26 10.92 -1.72 6.10
C ASP A 26 11.10 -2.61 4.87
N ILE A 27 12.04 -3.56 4.94
CA ILE A 27 12.28 -4.58 3.89
C ILE A 27 10.95 -5.27 3.54
N MET A 28 10.10 -5.44 4.55
CA MET A 28 8.77 -6.02 4.41
C MET A 28 7.88 -5.21 3.46
N SER A 29 7.87 -3.89 3.58
CA SER A 29 7.07 -2.98 2.75
C SER A 29 7.55 -3.00 1.30
N CYS A 30 8.85 -3.15 1.09
CA CYS A 30 9.42 -3.34 -0.24
C CYS A 30 8.92 -4.64 -0.88
N VAL A 31 8.94 -5.75 -0.14
CA VAL A 31 8.49 -7.06 -0.64
C VAL A 31 6.99 -7.02 -0.94
N LEU A 32 6.17 -6.53 -0.01
CA LEU A 32 4.71 -6.40 -0.21
C LEU A 32 4.39 -5.48 -1.40
N CYS A 33 5.11 -4.37 -1.53
CA CYS A 33 4.97 -3.48 -2.67
C CYS A 33 5.26 -4.19 -4.00
N GLN A 34 6.32 -5.00 -4.08
CA GLN A 34 6.66 -5.73 -5.30
C GLN A 34 5.56 -6.75 -5.66
N VAL A 35 5.01 -7.45 -4.66
CA VAL A 35 3.93 -8.41 -4.84
C VAL A 35 2.71 -7.76 -5.49
N VAL A 36 2.27 -6.59 -4.99
CA VAL A 36 1.10 -5.89 -5.55
C VAL A 36 1.42 -5.15 -6.85
N ALA A 37 2.64 -4.64 -7.00
CA ALA A 37 3.06 -3.96 -8.23
C ALA A 37 3.17 -4.92 -9.43
N GLU A 38 3.27 -6.22 -9.18
CA GLU A 38 3.23 -7.23 -10.24
C GLU A 38 1.86 -7.26 -10.96
N SER A 39 0.75 -6.92 -10.29
CA SER A 39 -0.56 -6.76 -10.93
C SER A 39 -0.53 -5.77 -12.09
N LEU A 40 0.28 -4.72 -12.00
CA LEU A 40 0.37 -3.68 -13.03
C LEU A 40 0.99 -4.21 -14.34
N THR A 41 1.76 -5.30 -14.26
CA THR A 41 2.39 -5.90 -15.44
C THR A 41 1.38 -6.66 -16.30
N GLN A 42 0.24 -7.05 -15.72
CA GLN A 42 -0.82 -7.77 -16.42
C GLN A 42 -1.86 -6.77 -16.98
N PRO A 43 -2.38 -7.02 -18.19
CA PRO A 43 -3.43 -6.19 -18.74
C PRO A 43 -4.74 -6.40 -17.97
N HIS A 44 -5.30 -5.31 -17.44
CA HIS A 44 -6.61 -5.32 -16.80
C HIS A 44 -7.59 -4.44 -17.57
N PRO A 45 -8.84 -4.89 -17.75
CA PRO A 45 -9.83 -4.13 -18.52
C PRO A 45 -10.43 -2.96 -17.73
N SER A 46 -10.23 -2.89 -16.42
CA SER A 46 -10.65 -1.75 -15.60
C SER A 46 -9.76 -1.57 -14.36
N ALA A 47 -9.76 -0.34 -13.81
CA ALA A 47 -9.06 -0.04 -12.57
C ALA A 47 -9.59 -0.85 -11.38
N ALA A 48 -10.90 -1.18 -11.37
CA ALA A 48 -11.50 -2.00 -10.32
C ALA A 48 -10.94 -3.44 -10.32
N LEU A 49 -10.74 -4.03 -11.51
CA LEU A 49 -10.17 -5.38 -11.63
C LEU A 49 -8.67 -5.41 -11.32
N LEU A 50 -7.95 -4.34 -11.66
CA LEU A 50 -6.56 -4.18 -11.23
C LEU A 50 -6.45 -4.08 -9.70
N LEU A 51 -7.31 -3.27 -9.08
CA LEU A 51 -7.33 -3.12 -7.62
C LEU A 51 -7.71 -4.45 -6.93
N ALA A 52 -8.70 -5.16 -7.48
CA ALA A 52 -9.07 -6.49 -7.00
C ALA A 52 -7.90 -7.49 -7.12
N ASP A 53 -7.11 -7.46 -8.20
CA ASP A 53 -5.92 -8.32 -8.32
C ASP A 53 -4.85 -7.96 -7.27
N MET A 54 -4.65 -6.66 -6.99
CA MET A 54 -3.74 -6.22 -5.92
C MET A 54 -4.15 -6.80 -4.56
N TYR A 55 -5.42 -6.69 -4.16
CA TYR A 55 -5.90 -7.30 -2.91
C TYR A 55 -5.86 -8.83 -2.94
N GLN A 56 -6.18 -9.45 -4.07
CA GLN A 56 -6.10 -10.91 -4.21
C GLN A 56 -4.66 -11.42 -3.98
N ARG A 57 -3.66 -10.63 -4.38
CA ARG A 57 -2.25 -10.94 -4.09
C ARG A 57 -1.90 -10.70 -2.63
N CYS A 58 -2.47 -9.68 -1.98
CA CYS A 58 -2.37 -9.51 -0.53
C CYS A 58 -2.93 -10.72 0.24
N GLY A 59 -4.01 -11.34 -0.25
CA GLY A 59 -4.54 -12.58 0.32
C GLY A 59 -3.56 -13.76 0.31
N ARG A 60 -2.48 -13.70 -0.49
CA ARG A 60 -1.45 -14.74 -0.56
C ARG A 60 -0.31 -14.52 0.42
N VAL A 61 -0.23 -13.36 1.08
CA VAL A 61 0.84 -13.05 2.05
C VAL A 61 0.48 -13.44 3.49
N GLY A 62 -0.65 -14.13 3.69
CA GLY A 62 -1.02 -14.79 4.94
C GLY A 62 -1.20 -13.79 6.09
N LEU A 63 -0.42 -13.93 7.16
CA LEU A 63 -0.51 -13.05 8.34
C LEU A 63 -0.23 -11.57 8.03
N MET A 64 0.36 -11.28 6.87
CA MET A 64 0.69 -9.93 6.44
C MET A 64 -0.39 -9.29 5.56
N GLU A 65 -1.48 -10.01 5.28
CA GLU A 65 -2.63 -9.54 4.51
C GLU A 65 -3.10 -8.13 4.96
N PRO A 66 -3.38 -7.85 6.25
CA PRO A 66 -3.85 -6.51 6.65
C PRO A 66 -2.81 -5.40 6.44
N VAL A 67 -1.52 -5.72 6.49
CA VAL A 67 -0.44 -4.75 6.22
C VAL A 67 -0.34 -4.48 4.71
N CYS A 68 -0.53 -5.53 3.91
CA CYS A 68 -0.55 -5.44 2.46
C CYS A 68 -1.77 -4.66 1.96
N ASP A 69 -2.96 -4.95 2.49
CA ASP A 69 -4.20 -4.24 2.14
C ASP A 69 -4.08 -2.76 2.44
N HIS A 70 -3.55 -2.41 3.62
CA HIS A 70 -3.27 -1.03 3.97
C HIS A 70 -2.24 -0.37 3.03
N LEU A 71 -1.25 -1.12 2.54
CA LEU A 71 -0.31 -0.64 1.53
C LEU A 71 -1.03 -0.35 0.20
N VAL A 72 -1.92 -1.23 -0.25
CA VAL A 72 -2.74 -1.04 -1.46
C VAL A 72 -3.63 0.19 -1.30
N ASP A 73 -4.34 0.33 -0.18
CA ASP A 73 -5.22 1.47 0.11
C ASP A 73 -4.48 2.81 -0.02
N GLN A 74 -3.25 2.88 0.51
CA GLN A 74 -2.48 4.11 0.52
C GLN A 74 -1.78 4.40 -0.82
N ASN A 75 -1.37 3.36 -1.55
CA ASN A 75 -0.39 3.50 -2.62
C ASN A 75 -0.90 3.10 -4.01
N ALA A 76 -1.99 2.35 -4.14
CA ALA A 76 -2.45 1.82 -5.42
C ALA A 76 -2.65 2.91 -6.48
N LYS A 77 -3.25 4.04 -6.10
CA LYS A 77 -3.43 5.17 -7.02
C LYS A 77 -2.10 5.72 -7.56
N LEU A 78 -1.11 5.88 -6.68
CA LEU A 78 0.23 6.34 -7.07
C LEU A 78 0.97 5.32 -7.92
N MET A 79 0.86 4.04 -7.58
CA MET A 79 1.45 2.94 -8.35
C MET A 79 0.91 2.91 -9.78
N VAL A 80 -0.41 3.02 -9.94
CA VAL A 80 -1.06 3.11 -11.25
C VAL A 80 -0.58 4.32 -12.02
N GLN A 81 -0.53 5.50 -11.38
CA GLN A 81 -0.03 6.72 -12.03
C GLN A 81 1.42 6.57 -12.50
N ILE A 82 2.30 6.03 -11.65
CA ILE A 82 3.72 5.80 -12.00
C ILE A 82 3.83 4.85 -13.19
N PHE A 83 3.05 3.78 -13.21
CA PHE A 83 3.05 2.81 -14.29
C PHE A 83 2.50 3.41 -15.61
N SER A 84 1.36 4.11 -15.54
CA SER A 84 0.75 4.74 -16.71
C SER A 84 1.60 5.86 -17.30
N ASN A 85 2.31 6.62 -16.47
CA ASN A 85 3.17 7.74 -16.92
C ASN A 85 4.46 7.27 -17.60
N ALA A 86 4.85 6.01 -17.44
CA ALA A 86 6.12 5.51 -17.94
C ALA A 86 6.11 5.18 -19.45
N GLY A 87 4.97 5.29 -20.12
CA GLY A 87 4.85 5.02 -21.56
C GLY A 87 5.03 3.54 -21.94
N PRO A 88 4.61 3.14 -23.15
CA PRO A 88 4.64 1.73 -23.56
C PRO A 88 6.07 1.18 -23.78
N ALA A 89 7.04 2.04 -24.10
CA ALA A 89 8.43 1.64 -24.37
C ALA A 89 9.29 1.50 -23.09
N SER A 90 8.80 1.96 -21.94
CA SER A 90 9.57 2.03 -20.70
C SER A 90 8.73 1.62 -19.48
N ARG A 91 7.92 0.55 -19.63
CA ARG A 91 7.14 0.00 -18.51
C ARG A 91 8.08 -0.34 -17.34
N PRO A 92 7.83 0.23 -16.14
CA PRO A 92 8.72 0.06 -15.01
C PRO A 92 8.53 -1.32 -14.41
N LEU A 93 9.63 -1.97 -14.01
CA LEU A 93 9.55 -3.19 -13.23
C LEU A 93 8.88 -2.90 -11.87
N PRO A 94 8.23 -3.90 -11.25
CA PRO A 94 7.60 -3.75 -9.93
C PRO A 94 8.53 -3.09 -8.89
N ARG A 95 9.80 -3.48 -8.87
CA ARG A 95 10.82 -2.89 -7.99
C ARG A 95 11.05 -1.40 -8.26
N ALA A 96 11.08 -0.98 -9.52
CA ALA A 96 11.26 0.43 -9.90
C ALA A 96 10.06 1.30 -9.48
N ILE A 97 8.84 0.74 -9.54
CA ILE A 97 7.64 1.39 -9.02
C ILE A 97 7.80 1.58 -7.50
N CYS A 98 8.14 0.51 -6.79
CA CYS A 98 8.33 0.55 -5.33
C CYS A 98 9.45 1.48 -4.86
N SER A 99 10.54 1.57 -5.62
CA SER A 99 11.61 2.55 -5.36
C SER A 99 11.14 3.99 -5.56
N LYS A 100 10.30 4.27 -6.57
CA LYS A 100 9.69 5.60 -6.74
C LYS A 100 8.73 5.97 -5.62
N LEU A 101 8.07 4.98 -5.00
CA LEU A 101 7.25 5.19 -3.81
C LEU A 101 8.09 5.30 -2.51
N GLN A 102 9.41 5.21 -2.58
CA GLN A 102 10.29 5.17 -1.41
C GLN A 102 9.97 4.01 -0.44
N LEU A 103 9.43 2.92 -0.99
CA LEU A 103 9.15 1.67 -0.27
C LEU A 103 10.32 0.68 -0.36
N CYS A 104 11.17 0.81 -1.38
CA CYS A 104 12.38 0.03 -1.58
C CYS A 104 13.60 0.94 -1.73
N ASP A 105 14.67 0.69 -0.99
CA ASP A 105 15.95 1.36 -1.21
C ASP A 105 16.68 0.84 -2.46
N HIS A 106 17.44 1.74 -3.08
CA HIS A 106 18.42 1.46 -4.13
C HIS A 106 19.74 1.04 -3.44
N SER A 107 19.81 -0.18 -2.90
CA SER A 107 21.09 -0.81 -2.57
C SER A 107 21.66 -1.50 -3.80
#